data_AF-A0A966W9D4-F1
#
_entry.id   AF-A0A966W9D4-F1
#
_cell.length_a   1.000
_cell.length_b   1.000
_cell.length_c   1.000
_cell.angle_alpha   90.00
_cell.angle_beta   90.00
_cell.angle_gamma   90.00
#
_symmetry.space_group_name_H-M   'P 1'
#
loop_
_entity.id
_entity.type
_entity.pdbx_description
1 polymer ?
#
loop_
_entity_poly.entity_id
_entity_poly.type
_entity_poly.pdbx_seq_one_letter_code
_entity_poly.pdbx_strand_id
1 'polypeptide(L)'
;MGDSTETALLRAALAAGLSPAEVQRQQPRLHEVPFDSQRRCMSVVVQSGDGPLVITKGAPNDLLRRCSHIAAGEHPISLDAQTRDSLQSQADRLACRGLRVLAVAVRQHCDGWQSLDNGQLESALEFVGLLALMDPPRAEVPAAIAACREAGIKVTMVTGDSGLTAEAIARQIGLLDPRESPPGNPVADRCAMAGRWWPTSAVF
;
A
#
# COMPACT_ATOMS: atom_id res chain seq x y z
N MET A 1 -20.61 -1.62 -4.00
CA MET A 1 -20.15 -1.00 -2.74
C MET A 1 -18.65 -1.20 -2.69
N GLY A 2 -17.86 -0.12 -2.80
CA GLY A 2 -16.40 -0.18 -2.76
C GLY A 2 -15.88 -0.19 -1.33
N ASP A 3 -14.64 -0.63 -1.13
CA ASP A 3 -14.01 -0.63 0.19
C ASP A 3 -13.69 0.81 0.68
N SER A 4 -13.29 0.96 1.95
CA SER A 4 -12.98 2.27 2.55
C SER A 4 -11.83 2.98 1.84
N THR A 5 -10.86 2.23 1.33
CA THR A 5 -9.70 2.75 0.59
C THR A 5 -10.15 3.33 -0.75
N GLU A 6 -10.94 2.58 -1.52
CA GLU A 6 -11.46 3.03 -2.82
C GLU A 6 -12.36 4.24 -2.67
N THR A 7 -13.19 4.27 -1.63
CA THR A 7 -14.04 5.43 -1.33
C THR A 7 -13.20 6.66 -1.01
N ALA A 8 -12.13 6.52 -0.23
CA ALA A 8 -11.23 7.62 0.09
C ALA A 8 -10.50 8.15 -1.15
N LEU A 9 -10.01 7.27 -2.02
CA LEU A 9 -9.38 7.65 -3.29
C LEU A 9 -10.37 8.34 -4.24
N LEU A 10 -11.60 7.84 -4.33
CA LEU A 10 -12.65 8.43 -5.14
C LEU A 10 -12.98 9.84 -4.66
N ARG A 11 -13.09 10.04 -3.34
CA ARG A 11 -13.32 11.37 -2.75
C ARG A 11 -12.15 12.32 -3.02
N ALA A 12 -10.92 11.84 -2.94
CA ALA A 12 -9.73 12.64 -3.27
C ALA A 12 -9.73 13.06 -4.75
N ALA A 13 -10.07 12.14 -5.66
CA ALA A 13 -10.19 12.44 -7.08
C ALA A 13 -11.28 13.49 -7.37
N LEU A 14 -12.47 13.34 -6.76
CA LEU A 14 -13.56 14.31 -6.87
C LEU A 14 -13.15 15.69 -6.34
N ALA A 15 -12.46 15.75 -5.20
CA ALA A 15 -11.95 17.00 -4.63
C ALA A 15 -10.89 17.66 -5.51
N ALA A 16 -10.15 16.87 -6.31
CA ALA A 16 -9.22 17.35 -7.32
C ALA A 16 -9.91 17.78 -8.64
N GLY A 17 -11.24 17.75 -8.70
CA GLY A 17 -12.01 18.14 -9.90
C GLY A 17 -12.12 17.04 -10.97
N LEU A 18 -11.72 15.81 -10.66
CA LEU A 18 -11.86 14.68 -11.59
C LEU A 18 -13.27 14.11 -11.51
N SER A 19 -13.90 13.92 -12.67
CA SER A 19 -15.17 13.21 -12.78
C SER A 19 -14.92 11.73 -13.09
N PRO A 20 -15.26 10.81 -12.17
CA PRO A 20 -15.06 9.37 -12.39
C PRO A 20 -15.80 8.85 -13.62
N ALA A 21 -16.98 9.40 -13.92
CA ALA A 21 -17.75 9.05 -15.10
C ALA A 21 -17.08 9.52 -16.40
N GLU A 22 -16.42 10.68 -16.39
CA GLU A 22 -15.66 11.15 -17.55
C GLU A 22 -14.40 10.33 -17.75
N VAL A 23 -13.64 10.06 -16.68
CA VAL A 23 -12.45 9.21 -16.72
C VAL A 23 -12.81 7.81 -17.23
N GLN A 24 -13.88 7.19 -16.73
CA GLN A 24 -14.31 5.87 -17.18
C GLN A 24 -14.79 5.86 -18.65
N ARG A 25 -15.36 6.97 -19.16
CA ARG A 25 -15.72 7.10 -20.58
C ARG A 25 -14.50 7.28 -21.48
N GLN A 26 -13.52 8.07 -21.05
CA GLN A 26 -12.29 8.33 -21.80
C GLN A 26 -11.32 7.15 -21.75
N GLN A 27 -11.30 6.45 -20.62
CA GLN A 27 -10.42 5.32 -20.35
C GLN A 27 -11.24 4.11 -19.84
N PRO A 28 -12.02 3.45 -20.73
CA PRO A 28 -12.83 2.31 -20.33
C PRO A 28 -11.96 1.17 -19.82
N ARG A 29 -12.38 0.58 -18.69
CA ARG A 29 -11.74 -0.61 -18.11
C ARG A 29 -11.96 -1.82 -19.01
N LEU A 30 -10.86 -2.43 -19.44
CA LEU A 30 -10.83 -3.62 -20.30
C LEU A 30 -10.70 -4.90 -19.48
N HIS A 31 -9.96 -4.84 -18.37
CA HIS A 31 -9.69 -5.99 -17.52
C HIS A 31 -9.40 -5.56 -16.07
N GLU A 32 -9.59 -6.49 -15.16
CA GLU A 32 -9.33 -6.30 -13.74
C GLU A 32 -8.73 -7.56 -13.15
N VAL A 33 -7.59 -7.38 -12.49
CA VAL A 33 -6.98 -8.37 -11.62
C VAL A 33 -7.27 -7.91 -10.19
N PRO A 34 -8.22 -8.53 -9.47
CA PRO A 34 -8.63 -8.10 -8.14
C PRO A 34 -7.46 -8.19 -7.15
N PHE A 35 -7.63 -7.61 -5.97
CA PHE A 35 -6.63 -7.72 -4.92
C PHE A 35 -6.39 -9.18 -4.53
N ASP A 36 -5.11 -9.56 -4.40
CA ASP A 36 -4.70 -10.87 -3.90
C ASP A 36 -3.69 -10.67 -2.76
N SER A 37 -3.86 -11.44 -1.67
CA SER A 37 -3.04 -11.31 -0.46
C SER A 37 -1.61 -11.81 -0.64
N GLN A 38 -1.35 -12.70 -1.60
CA GLN A 38 0.00 -13.17 -1.91
C GLN A 38 0.75 -12.11 -2.74
N ARG A 39 0.09 -11.54 -3.76
CA ARG A 39 0.64 -10.49 -4.62
C ARG A 39 0.70 -9.13 -3.94
N ARG A 40 -0.21 -8.87 -3.00
CA ARG A 40 -0.40 -7.61 -2.25
C ARG A 40 -0.64 -6.39 -3.15
N CYS A 41 -1.30 -6.62 -4.28
CA CYS A 41 -1.70 -5.57 -5.22
C CYS A 41 -2.96 -5.97 -5.96
N MET A 42 -3.58 -4.97 -6.60
CA MET A 42 -4.58 -5.16 -7.63
C MET A 42 -4.19 -4.35 -8.86
N SER A 43 -4.70 -4.76 -10.02
CA SER A 43 -4.40 -4.11 -11.28
C SER A 43 -5.65 -3.97 -12.14
N VAL A 44 -5.70 -2.91 -12.93
CA VAL A 44 -6.69 -2.75 -13.99
C VAL A 44 -5.98 -2.50 -15.30
N VAL A 45 -6.55 -3.01 -16.38
CA VAL A 45 -6.18 -2.60 -17.74
C VAL A 45 -7.27 -1.65 -18.22
N VAL A 46 -6.88 -0.47 -18.65
CA VAL A 46 -7.78 0.53 -19.24
C VAL A 46 -7.35 0.82 -20.66
N GLN A 47 -8.29 1.17 -21.52
CA GLN A 47 -7.95 1.74 -22.82
C GLN A 47 -7.43 3.17 -22.59
N SER A 48 -6.28 3.52 -23.15
CA SER A 48 -5.80 4.90 -23.25
C SER A 48 -5.69 5.30 -24.72
N GLY A 49 -5.56 6.59 -25.01
CA GLY A 49 -5.36 7.10 -26.37
C GLY A 49 -4.14 6.48 -27.06
N ASP A 50 -3.12 6.19 -26.27
CA ASP A 50 -1.83 5.61 -26.71
C ASP A 50 -1.80 4.06 -26.71
N GLY A 51 -2.93 3.41 -26.40
CA GLY A 51 -3.05 1.96 -26.28
C GLY A 51 -3.45 1.49 -24.87
N PRO A 52 -3.45 0.17 -24.61
CA PRO A 52 -3.79 -0.37 -23.29
C PRO A 52 -2.80 0.10 -22.22
N LEU A 53 -3.32 0.61 -21.11
CA LEU A 53 -2.57 1.06 -19.94
C LEU A 53 -2.89 0.14 -18.76
N VAL A 54 -1.85 -0.44 -18.16
CA VAL A 54 -1.99 -1.15 -16.89
C VAL A 54 -1.79 -0.16 -15.76
N ILE A 55 -2.70 -0.14 -14.78
CA ILE A 55 -2.59 0.64 -13.56
C ILE A 55 -2.63 -0.33 -12.39
N THR A 56 -1.58 -0.33 -11.58
CA THR A 56 -1.44 -1.21 -10.41
C THR A 56 -1.35 -0.36 -9.15
N LYS A 57 -2.15 -0.72 -8.14
CA LYS A 57 -2.02 -0.19 -6.76
C LYS A 57 -1.76 -1.33 -5.79
N GLY A 58 -0.89 -1.11 -4.81
CA GLY A 58 -0.55 -2.16 -3.85
C GLY A 58 0.38 -1.73 -2.74
N ALA A 59 0.83 -2.70 -1.95
CA ALA A 59 1.79 -2.48 -0.88
C ALA A 59 3.11 -1.91 -1.46
N PRO A 60 3.66 -0.82 -0.88
CA PRO A 60 4.87 -0.16 -1.42
C PRO A 60 6.05 -1.12 -1.64
N ASN A 61 6.34 -1.98 -0.66
CA ASN A 61 7.47 -2.90 -0.73
C ASN A 61 7.34 -3.89 -1.89
N ASP A 62 6.13 -4.42 -2.13
CA ASP A 62 5.86 -5.37 -3.21
C ASP A 62 5.83 -4.72 -4.57
N LEU A 63 5.16 -3.57 -4.68
CA LEU A 63 4.99 -2.90 -5.95
C LEU A 63 6.30 -2.26 -6.42
N LEU A 64 7.07 -1.67 -5.50
CA LEU A 64 8.38 -1.10 -5.84
C LEU A 64 9.28 -2.17 -6.45
N ARG A 65 9.30 -3.42 -5.96
CA ARG A 65 10.11 -4.51 -6.56
C ARG A 65 9.71 -4.88 -7.99
N ARG A 66 8.48 -4.58 -8.39
CA ARG A 66 7.95 -4.83 -9.73
C ARG A 66 8.20 -3.67 -10.71
N CYS A 67 8.66 -2.53 -10.19
CA CYS A 67 8.97 -1.35 -10.98
C CYS A 67 10.40 -1.42 -11.56
N SER A 68 10.54 -1.07 -12.84
CA SER A 68 11.81 -0.89 -13.53
C SER A 68 12.16 0.59 -13.72
N HIS A 69 11.16 1.47 -13.69
CA HIS A 69 11.31 2.91 -13.93
C HIS A 69 10.45 3.73 -12.96
N ILE A 70 10.66 5.05 -12.98
CA ILE A 70 9.80 6.08 -12.41
C ILE A 70 9.16 6.82 -13.58
N ALA A 71 7.84 7.01 -13.51
CA ALA A 71 7.10 7.78 -14.49
C ALA A 71 7.57 9.25 -14.46
N ALA A 72 8.01 9.76 -15.61
CA ALA A 72 8.55 11.11 -15.74
C ALA A 72 8.15 11.72 -17.09
N GLY A 73 6.83 11.87 -17.29
CA GLY A 73 6.26 12.32 -18.56
C GLY A 73 6.55 11.32 -19.68
N GLU A 74 7.04 11.80 -20.82
CA GLU A 74 7.35 10.97 -22.00
C GLU A 74 8.61 10.11 -21.83
N HIS A 75 9.47 10.40 -20.84
CA HIS A 75 10.77 9.75 -20.69
C HIS A 75 10.92 9.14 -19.29
N PRO A 76 10.48 7.88 -19.08
CA PRO A 76 10.64 7.19 -17.80
C PRO A 76 12.11 7.11 -17.37
N ILE A 77 12.37 7.33 -16.08
CA ILE A 77 13.72 7.30 -15.50
C ILE A 77 13.96 5.92 -14.90
N SER A 78 15.11 5.28 -15.18
CA SER A 78 15.41 3.96 -14.61
C SER A 78 15.39 3.99 -13.07
N LEU A 79 14.71 3.01 -12.48
CA LEU A 79 14.59 2.87 -11.02
C LEU A 79 15.70 1.96 -10.50
N ASP A 80 16.83 2.58 -10.15
CA ASP A 80 17.94 1.88 -9.50
C ASP A 80 17.62 1.44 -8.05
N ALA A 81 18.52 0.67 -7.46
CA ALA A 81 18.35 0.12 -6.11
C ALA A 81 18.31 1.22 -5.03
N GLN A 82 19.18 2.24 -5.15
CA GLN A 82 19.27 3.32 -4.16
C GLN A 82 17.99 4.16 -4.13
N THR A 83 17.45 4.50 -5.29
CA THR A 83 16.21 5.26 -5.43
C THR A 83 15.02 4.45 -4.93
N ARG A 84 15.00 3.14 -5.23
CA ARG A 84 13.97 2.22 -4.70
C ARG A 84 13.98 2.17 -3.17
N ASP A 85 15.14 2.05 -2.56
CA ASP A 85 15.29 2.04 -1.09
C ASP A 85 14.88 3.39 -0.47
N SER A 86 15.17 4.51 -1.16
CA SER A 86 14.73 5.85 -0.75
C SER A 86 13.20 6.00 -0.79
N LEU A 87 12.55 5.53 -1.86
CA LEU A 87 11.08 5.53 -1.99
C LEU A 87 10.42 4.63 -0.93
N GLN A 88 11.00 3.45 -0.68
CA GLN A 88 10.53 2.58 0.39
C GLN A 88 10.64 3.25 1.76
N SER A 89 11.76 3.93 2.03
CA SER A 89 11.96 4.68 3.28
C SER A 89 10.95 5.82 3.45
N GLN A 90 10.53 6.46 2.36
CA GLN A 90 9.45 7.46 2.39
C GLN A 90 8.10 6.83 2.76
N ALA A 91 7.79 5.67 2.18
CA ALA A 91 6.58 4.92 2.53
C ALA A 91 6.58 4.50 4.01
N ASP A 92 7.72 4.01 4.51
CA ASP A 92 7.88 3.59 5.91
C ASP A 92 7.70 4.77 6.87
N ARG A 93 8.23 5.96 6.55
CA ARG A 93 8.02 7.17 7.35
C ARG A 93 6.54 7.57 7.44
N LEU A 94 5.78 7.41 6.37
CA LEU A 94 4.34 7.67 6.36
C LEU A 94 3.61 6.60 7.19
N ALA A 95 4.02 5.33 7.08
CA ALA A 95 3.45 4.23 7.87
C ALA A 95 3.74 4.37 9.38
N CYS A 96 4.95 4.79 9.79
CA CYS A 96 5.30 5.08 11.19
C CYS A 96 4.39 6.18 11.79
N ARG A 97 3.68 6.99 10.97
CA ARG A 97 2.69 7.99 11.41
C ARG A 97 1.27 7.43 11.55
N GLY A 98 1.08 6.12 11.37
CA GLY A 98 -0.23 5.47 11.39
C GLY A 98 -1.03 5.65 10.09
N LEU A 99 -0.37 6.03 8.99
CA LEU A 99 -1.03 6.14 7.69
C LEU A 99 -1.02 4.80 6.98
N ARG A 100 -2.12 4.48 6.28
CA ARG A 100 -2.15 3.40 5.28
C ARG A 100 -1.49 3.93 4.02
N VAL A 101 -0.43 3.26 3.56
CA VAL A 101 0.34 3.71 2.40
C VAL A 101 0.20 2.72 1.26
N LEU A 102 -0.14 3.22 0.07
CA LEU A 102 -0.18 2.47 -1.17
C LEU A 102 0.82 3.06 -2.16
N ALA A 103 1.49 2.21 -2.93
CA ALA A 103 2.19 2.64 -4.12
C ALA A 103 1.25 2.51 -5.33
N VAL A 104 1.43 3.39 -6.31
CA VAL A 104 0.79 3.34 -7.63
C VAL A 104 1.87 3.27 -8.69
N ALA A 105 1.69 2.37 -9.64
CA ALA A 105 2.58 2.21 -10.77
C ALA A 105 1.78 1.88 -12.03
N VAL A 106 2.37 2.15 -13.19
CA VAL A 106 1.72 1.95 -14.49
C VAL A 106 2.59 1.19 -15.46
N ARG A 107 2.00 0.60 -16.49
CA ARG A 107 2.71 0.13 -17.68
C ARG A 107 2.01 0.63 -18.92
N GLN A 108 2.69 1.48 -19.67
CA GLN A 108 2.18 2.06 -20.91
C GLN A 108 2.30 1.04 -22.06
N HIS A 109 1.49 1.24 -23.11
CA HIS A 109 1.54 0.46 -24.35
C HIS A 109 1.57 -1.06 -24.14
N CYS A 110 0.72 -1.57 -23.25
CA CYS A 110 0.67 -2.99 -22.94
C CYS A 110 -0.16 -3.76 -23.98
N ASP A 111 0.26 -3.67 -25.24
CA ASP A 111 -0.36 -4.41 -26.33
C ASP A 111 -0.24 -5.92 -26.11
N GLY A 112 -1.28 -6.67 -26.47
CA GLY A 112 -1.33 -8.11 -26.24
C GLY A 112 -1.49 -8.52 -24.77
N TRP A 113 -1.93 -7.61 -23.89
CA TRP A 113 -2.16 -7.91 -22.46
C TRP A 113 -3.01 -9.16 -22.22
N GLN A 114 -3.88 -9.55 -23.15
CA GLN A 114 -4.74 -10.73 -23.06
C GLN A 114 -3.95 -12.06 -22.99
N SER A 115 -2.71 -12.09 -23.48
CA SER A 115 -1.85 -13.28 -23.42
C SER A 115 -0.93 -13.30 -22.19
N LEU A 116 -0.92 -12.23 -21.40
CA LEU A 116 -0.09 -12.12 -20.20
C LEU A 116 -0.79 -12.74 -19.00
N ASP A 117 -0.03 -13.45 -18.17
CA ASP A 117 -0.48 -13.78 -16.82
C ASP A 117 -0.41 -12.56 -15.88
N ASN A 118 -0.98 -12.71 -14.67
CA ASN A 118 -1.00 -11.63 -13.68
C ASN A 118 0.40 -11.14 -13.29
N GLY A 119 1.40 -12.03 -13.22
CA GLY A 119 2.77 -11.66 -12.86
C GLY A 119 3.45 -10.87 -13.98
N GLN A 120 3.24 -11.28 -15.23
CA GLN A 120 3.75 -10.59 -16.41
C GLN A 120 3.08 -9.22 -16.59
N LEU A 121 1.76 -9.13 -16.38
CA LEU A 121 1.01 -7.89 -16.42
C LEU A 121 1.52 -6.88 -15.37
N GLU A 122 1.88 -7.38 -14.19
CA GLU A 122 2.35 -6.60 -13.04
C GLU A 122 3.89 -6.51 -12.95
N SER A 123 4.58 -6.55 -14.08
CA SER A 123 6.05 -6.48 -14.16
C SER A 123 6.52 -5.32 -15.04
N ALA A 124 7.79 -4.90 -14.85
CA ALA A 124 8.41 -3.79 -15.56
C ALA A 124 7.60 -2.49 -15.50
N LEU A 125 7.03 -2.22 -14.33
CA LEU A 125 6.16 -1.07 -14.09
C LEU A 125 6.98 0.24 -13.97
N GLU A 126 6.33 1.35 -14.26
CA GLU A 126 6.77 2.71 -14.00
C GLU A 126 6.10 3.20 -12.71
N PHE A 127 6.91 3.46 -11.67
CA PHE A 127 6.42 3.98 -10.41
C PHE A 127 5.89 5.42 -10.59
N VAL A 128 4.66 5.66 -10.18
CA VAL A 128 4.02 6.99 -10.27
C VAL A 128 4.12 7.74 -8.95
N GLY A 129 3.82 7.08 -7.84
CA GLY A 129 3.81 7.76 -6.54
C GLY A 129 3.27 6.94 -5.39
N LEU A 130 3.28 7.56 -4.21
CA LEU A 130 2.69 7.04 -2.98
C LEU A 130 1.38 7.76 -2.67
N LEU A 131 0.40 7.01 -2.22
CA LEU A 131 -0.85 7.49 -1.64
C LEU A 131 -0.82 7.18 -0.15
N ALA A 132 -1.06 8.19 0.69
CA ALA A 132 -1.15 8.02 2.13
C ALA A 132 -2.56 8.36 2.61
N LEU A 133 -3.22 7.38 3.22
CA LEU A 133 -4.58 7.46 3.70
C LEU A 133 -4.57 7.44 5.23
N MET A 134 -5.34 8.34 5.82
CA MET A 134 -5.56 8.36 7.26
C MET A 134 -6.85 7.62 7.58
N ASP A 135 -6.76 6.58 8.39
CA ASP A 135 -7.91 5.88 8.98
C ASP A 135 -7.85 6.06 10.50
N PRO A 136 -8.40 7.16 11.04
CA PRO A 136 -8.22 7.49 12.44
C PRO A 136 -8.98 6.49 13.32
N PRO A 137 -8.37 6.03 14.43
CA PRO A 137 -9.08 5.19 15.39
C PRO A 137 -10.25 5.97 16.00
N ARG A 138 -11.32 5.27 16.36
CA ARG A 138 -12.49 5.91 16.98
C ARG A 138 -12.11 6.45 18.36
N ALA A 139 -12.65 7.61 18.71
CA ALA A 139 -12.28 8.35 19.92
C ALA A 139 -12.54 7.55 21.22
N GLU A 140 -13.50 6.64 21.20
CA GLU A 140 -13.87 5.77 22.32
C GLU A 140 -12.91 4.58 22.54
N VAL A 141 -12.09 4.23 21.54
CA VAL A 141 -11.25 3.01 21.59
C VAL A 141 -10.24 3.03 22.73
N PRO A 142 -9.50 4.12 23.02
CA PRO A 142 -8.53 4.12 24.11
C PRO A 142 -9.17 3.84 25.48
N ALA A 143 -10.35 4.42 25.75
CA ALA A 143 -11.08 4.21 27.00
C ALA A 143 -11.57 2.76 27.14
N ALA A 144 -12.05 2.17 26.03
CA ALA A 144 -12.46 0.76 26.03
C ALA A 144 -11.28 -0.19 26.29
N ILE A 145 -10.11 0.06 25.71
CA ILE A 145 -8.90 -0.74 25.94
C ILE A 145 -8.46 -0.65 27.41
N ALA A 146 -8.50 0.54 28.01
CA ALA A 146 -8.18 0.73 29.42
C ALA A 146 -9.11 -0.08 30.33
N ALA A 147 -10.43 0.03 30.13
CA ALA A 147 -11.41 -0.72 30.91
C ALA A 147 -11.24 -2.25 30.78
N CYS A 148 -10.95 -2.76 29.57
CA CYS A 148 -10.65 -4.18 29.38
C CYS A 148 -9.40 -4.61 30.15
N ARG A 149 -8.34 -3.80 30.15
CA ARG A 149 -7.10 -4.09 30.89
C ARG A 149 -7.31 -4.09 32.41
N GLU A 150 -8.07 -3.13 32.94
CA GLU A 150 -8.45 -3.09 34.36
C GLU A 150 -9.23 -4.33 34.80
N ALA A 151 -10.06 -4.88 33.90
CA ALA A 151 -10.79 -6.13 34.11
C ALA A 151 -9.94 -7.40 33.90
N GLY A 152 -8.64 -7.29 33.60
CA GLY A 152 -7.74 -8.42 33.33
C GLY A 152 -7.97 -9.10 31.97
N ILE A 153 -8.65 -8.44 31.03
CA ILE A 153 -8.95 -8.97 29.70
C ILE A 153 -7.79 -8.63 28.74
N LYS A 154 -7.28 -9.66 28.05
CA LYS A 154 -6.27 -9.48 26.99
C LYS A 154 -6.92 -8.97 25.70
N VAL A 155 -6.47 -7.82 25.22
CA VAL A 155 -6.90 -7.22 23.95
C VAL A 155 -5.84 -7.48 22.88
N THR A 156 -6.26 -7.89 21.68
CA THR A 156 -5.38 -8.16 20.53
C THR A 156 -5.89 -7.40 19.30
N MET A 157 -4.99 -6.79 18.53
CA MET A 157 -5.32 -6.16 17.24
C MET A 157 -5.17 -7.18 16.10
N VAL A 158 -6.18 -7.25 15.24
CA VAL A 158 -6.12 -7.98 13.97
C VAL A 158 -6.37 -6.96 12.86
N THR A 159 -5.39 -6.76 11.98
CA THR A 159 -5.48 -5.80 10.87
C THR A 159 -4.78 -6.34 9.63
N GLY A 160 -5.25 -5.90 8.45
CA GLY A 160 -4.60 -6.12 7.17
C GLY A 160 -3.59 -5.02 6.79
N ASP A 161 -3.38 -4.04 7.66
CA ASP A 161 -2.38 -2.98 7.46
C ASP A 161 -0.94 -3.49 7.59
N SER A 162 0.01 -2.66 7.14
CA SER A 162 1.43 -2.92 7.34
C SER A 162 1.76 -3.00 8.84
N GLY A 163 2.78 -3.77 9.21
CA GLY A 163 3.23 -3.87 10.60
C GLY A 163 3.59 -2.51 11.21
N LEU A 164 4.20 -1.62 10.42
CA LEU A 164 4.53 -0.25 10.86
C LEU A 164 3.28 0.58 11.16
N THR A 165 2.27 0.53 10.28
CA THR A 165 1.00 1.21 10.48
C THR A 165 0.27 0.65 11.70
N ALA A 166 0.19 -0.68 11.81
CA ALA A 166 -0.47 -1.37 12.91
C ALA A 166 0.17 -1.02 14.26
N GLU A 167 1.50 -1.02 14.34
CA GLU A 167 2.22 -0.63 15.54
C GLU A 167 1.96 0.84 15.90
N ALA A 168 2.02 1.75 14.93
CA ALA A 168 1.76 3.17 15.17
C ALA A 168 0.33 3.40 15.70
N ILE A 169 -0.68 2.76 15.11
CA ILE A 169 -2.07 2.83 15.59
C ILE A 169 -2.20 2.17 16.97
N ALA A 170 -1.57 1.02 17.21
CA ALA A 170 -1.61 0.33 18.49
C ALA A 170 -1.05 1.19 19.63
N ARG A 171 0.01 1.96 19.37
CA ARG A 171 0.54 2.96 20.33
C ARG A 171 -0.44 4.12 20.53
N GLN A 172 -1.03 4.65 19.45
CA GLN A 172 -2.00 5.76 19.53
C GLN A 172 -3.24 5.40 20.37
N ILE A 173 -3.73 4.17 20.28
CA ILE A 173 -4.91 3.71 21.02
C ILE A 173 -4.59 3.14 22.41
N GLY A 174 -3.32 3.16 22.83
CA GLY A 174 -2.89 2.61 24.12
C GLY A 174 -2.89 1.08 24.21
N LEU A 175 -2.93 0.37 23.07
CA LEU A 175 -2.81 -1.09 23.02
C LEU A 175 -1.37 -1.58 23.23
N LEU A 176 -0.39 -0.77 22.85
CA LEU A 176 1.03 -0.99 23.18
C LEU A 176 1.50 0.12 24.11
N ASP A 177 2.21 -0.24 25.18
CA ASP A 177 2.89 0.74 26.01
C ASP A 177 4.00 1.42 25.17
N PRO A 178 4.15 2.76 25.22
CA PRO A 178 5.28 3.46 24.60
C PRO A 178 6.66 2.88 24.95
N ARG A 179 6.78 2.19 26.09
CA ARG A 179 8.02 1.59 26.62
C ARG A 179 8.16 0.11 26.33
N GLU A 180 7.11 -0.56 25.88
CA GLU A 180 7.16 -1.97 25.51
C GLU A 180 7.60 -2.11 24.04
N SER A 181 8.70 -2.85 23.85
CA SER A 181 9.04 -3.43 22.56
C SER A 181 8.19 -4.69 22.37
N PRO A 182 7.55 -4.90 21.22
CA PRO A 182 6.75 -6.10 20.99
C PRO A 182 7.64 -7.35 21.16
N PRO A 183 7.17 -8.40 21.84
CA PRO A 183 7.95 -9.61 22.05
C PRO A 183 8.27 -10.27 20.69
N GLY A 184 9.56 -10.39 20.37
CA GLY A 184 10.05 -11.19 19.26
C GLY A 184 10.26 -10.50 17.90
N ASN A 185 10.40 -9.17 17.82
CA ASN A 185 10.71 -8.52 16.53
C ASN A 185 11.54 -7.24 16.70
N PRO A 186 12.71 -7.09 16.03
CA PRO A 186 13.49 -5.85 16.04
C PRO A 186 12.85 -4.75 15.16
N VAL A 187 11.53 -4.52 15.27
CA VAL A 187 10.85 -3.40 14.57
C VAL A 187 11.15 -2.06 15.23
N ALA A 188 11.54 -2.06 16.51
CA ALA A 188 11.93 -0.85 17.24
C ALA A 188 13.11 -0.11 16.56
N ASP A 189 13.95 -0.83 15.81
CA ASP A 189 15.06 -0.22 15.06
C ASP A 189 14.71 0.11 13.60
N ARG A 190 13.49 -0.13 13.12
CA ARG A 190 13.11 0.11 11.72
C ARG A 190 12.58 1.51 11.40
N CYS A 191 12.10 2.29 12.38
CA CYS A 191 12.05 3.74 12.16
C CYS A 191 13.49 4.36 12.22
N ALA A 192 14.55 3.57 12.47
CA ALA A 192 15.96 3.99 12.47
C ALA A 192 16.84 3.40 11.34
N MET A 193 16.68 2.15 10.87
CA MET A 193 17.45 1.59 9.74
C MET A 193 16.74 0.46 8.98
N ALA A 194 16.93 0.47 7.66
CA ALA A 194 16.33 -0.41 6.67
C ALA A 194 16.97 -1.82 6.57
N GLY A 195 16.19 -2.80 6.08
CA GLY A 195 16.75 -3.98 5.38
C GLY A 195 16.31 -5.38 5.86
N ARG A 196 15.63 -6.09 4.95
CA ARG A 196 15.49 -7.56 4.73
C ARG A 196 15.28 -8.52 5.91
N TRP A 197 14.16 -9.26 5.90
CA TRP A 197 13.98 -10.48 6.70
C TRP A 197 13.16 -11.56 5.97
N TRP A 198 13.74 -12.78 5.91
CA TRP A 198 13.12 -14.06 6.22
C TRP A 198 14.20 -14.91 6.93
N PRO A 199 13.84 -15.71 7.94
CA PRO A 199 14.29 -17.08 7.94
C PRO A 199 13.13 -18.06 8.17
N THR A 200 13.13 -19.10 7.35
CA THR A 200 12.52 -20.41 7.56
C THR A 200 12.95 -20.96 8.92
N SER A 201 12.03 -21.39 9.79
CA SER A 201 12.07 -22.55 10.71
C SER A 201 11.11 -22.43 11.91
N ALA A 202 10.66 -23.58 12.40
CA ALA A 202 9.72 -23.88 13.50
C ALA A 202 8.23 -23.79 13.08
N VAL A 203 7.48 -24.88 12.85
CA VAL A 203 7.34 -26.18 13.57
C VAL A 203 7.01 -25.96 15.04
N PHE A 204 5.76 -25.62 15.36
CA PHE A 204 4.64 -26.50 15.75
C PHE A 204 3.35 -25.67 15.82
#